data_AF-X0X2X6-F1
#
_entry.id   AF-X0X2X6-F1
#
_cell.length_a   1.000
_cell.length_b   1.000
_cell.length_c   1.000
_cell.angle_alpha   90.00
_cell.angle_beta   90.00
_cell.angle_gamma   90.00
#
_symmetry.space_group_name_H-M   'P 1'
#
loop_
_entity.id
_entity.type
_entity.pdbx_description
1 polymer ?
#
loop_
_entity_poly.entity_id
_entity_poly.type
_entity_poly.pdbx_seq_one_letter_code
_entity_poly.pdbx_strand_id
1 'polypeptide(L)'
;IGVVPVRTKGPEPRTTYSTSENYNALEEYEEPGIFRVGLDYEGNSFGRIYPFRWQLGTDKELTQIETDIGSETYLMPGQTVSVVGHLRIDDPPVKTAPYYWIGLIHEQVWIVQDRVEPTSISIGF
;
A
#
# COMPACT_ATOMS: atom_id res chain seq x y z
N ILE A 1 -1.21 18.99 12.85
CA ILE A 1 -1.12 17.59 13.35
C ILE A 1 -2.54 17.11 13.60
N GLY A 2 -2.93 15.97 13.03
CA GLY A 2 -4.28 15.41 13.21
C GLY A 2 -4.47 14.83 14.62
N VAL A 3 -5.70 14.87 15.13
CA VAL A 3 -6.06 14.41 16.49
C VAL A 3 -6.75 13.05 16.52
N VAL A 4 -6.98 12.43 15.35
CA VAL A 4 -7.73 11.19 15.20
C VAL A 4 -6.76 10.07 14.82
N PRO A 5 -6.77 8.91 15.52
CA PRO A 5 -6.01 7.73 15.12
C PRO A 5 -6.40 7.28 13.71
N VAL A 6 -5.42 6.81 12.95
CA VAL A 6 -5.63 6.33 11.58
C VAL A 6 -5.55 4.81 11.58
N ARG A 7 -6.65 4.15 11.21
CA ARG A 7 -6.67 2.68 11.10
C ARG A 7 -5.89 2.23 9.88
N THR A 8 -5.14 1.15 10.00
CA THR A 8 -4.34 0.58 8.91
C THR A 8 -4.28 -0.94 9.04
N LYS A 9 -4.00 -1.62 7.93
CA LYS A 9 -3.94 -3.09 7.88
C LYS A 9 -2.96 -3.55 6.83
N GLY A 10 -2.34 -4.70 7.10
CA GLY A 10 -1.17 -5.24 6.44
C GLY A 10 -1.32 -5.60 4.97
N PRO A 11 -0.24 -6.08 4.36
CA PRO A 11 0.95 -6.62 5.03
C PRO A 11 1.88 -5.53 5.59
N GLU A 12 2.77 -5.91 6.51
CA GLU A 12 3.76 -5.00 7.12
C GLU A 12 4.70 -4.37 6.07
N PRO A 13 5.24 -3.17 6.33
CA PRO A 13 6.35 -2.63 5.56
C PRO A 13 7.51 -3.63 5.42
N ARG A 14 8.22 -3.54 4.29
CA ARG A 14 9.28 -4.44 3.80
C ARG A 14 8.78 -5.76 3.21
N THR A 15 7.48 -6.05 3.29
CA THR A 15 6.87 -7.14 2.52
C THR A 15 7.13 -6.94 1.03
N THR A 16 7.56 -8.02 0.37
CA THR A 16 7.87 -8.01 -1.06
C THR A 16 6.70 -8.60 -1.82
N TYR A 17 6.18 -7.84 -2.77
CA TYR A 17 5.28 -8.35 -3.80
C TYR A 17 6.07 -8.75 -5.03
N SER A 18 5.57 -9.72 -5.78
CA SER A 18 5.85 -9.94 -7.20
C SER A 18 4.79 -9.24 -8.06
N THR A 19 5.14 -8.89 -9.30
CA THR A 19 4.17 -8.41 -10.30
C THR A 19 3.10 -9.44 -10.68
N SER A 20 3.23 -10.71 -10.28
CA SER A 20 2.16 -11.71 -10.37
C SER A 20 1.18 -11.68 -9.17
N GLU A 21 1.48 -10.91 -8.14
CA GLU A 21 0.72 -10.84 -6.89
C GLU A 21 -0.05 -9.52 -6.77
N ASN A 22 -0.98 -9.47 -5.83
CA ASN A 22 -1.61 -8.24 -5.36
C ASN A 22 -2.00 -8.43 -3.89
N TYR A 23 -2.61 -7.43 -3.27
CA TYR A 23 -3.06 -7.51 -1.88
C TYR A 23 -3.94 -8.75 -1.57
N ASN A 24 -4.75 -9.24 -2.52
CA ASN A 24 -5.55 -10.46 -2.32
C ASN A 24 -4.68 -11.73 -2.29
N ALA A 25 -3.58 -11.75 -3.03
CA ALA A 25 -2.66 -12.89 -3.05
C ALA A 25 -1.99 -13.11 -1.67
N LEU A 26 -1.92 -12.05 -0.86
CA LEU A 26 -1.41 -12.11 0.52
C LEU A 26 -2.54 -12.17 1.57
N GLU A 27 -3.80 -12.40 1.15
CA GLU A 27 -4.98 -12.41 2.03
C GLU A 27 -5.27 -11.07 2.73
N GLU A 28 -4.71 -9.97 2.20
CA GLU A 28 -4.80 -8.63 2.76
C GLU A 28 -5.89 -7.82 2.06
N TYR A 29 -7.12 -8.32 2.19
CA TYR A 29 -8.31 -7.85 1.48
C TYR A 29 -8.61 -6.37 1.71
N GLU A 30 -9.39 -5.78 0.80
CA GLU A 30 -9.87 -4.41 0.97
C GLU A 30 -10.83 -4.29 2.15
N GLU A 31 -10.69 -3.21 2.91
CA GLU A 31 -11.53 -2.96 4.06
C GLU A 31 -11.92 -1.47 4.13
N PRO A 32 -13.22 -1.13 4.20
CA PRO A 32 -13.63 0.27 4.19
C PRO A 32 -13.03 1.05 5.36
N GLY A 33 -12.36 2.18 5.05
CA GLY A 33 -11.88 3.14 6.03
C GLY A 33 -10.44 2.94 6.52
N ILE A 34 -9.74 1.87 6.14
CA ILE A 34 -8.31 1.75 6.44
C ILE A 34 -7.48 2.63 5.51
N PHE A 35 -6.32 3.06 6.01
CA PHE A 35 -5.32 3.74 5.22
C PHE A 35 -4.17 2.82 4.89
N ARG A 36 -3.68 2.88 3.64
CA ARG A 36 -2.51 2.14 3.17
C ARG A 36 -1.67 3.00 2.24
N VAL A 37 -0.37 2.75 2.22
CA VAL A 37 0.51 3.24 1.16
C VAL A 37 0.46 2.22 0.03
N GLY A 38 0.18 2.68 -1.19
CA GLY A 38 0.11 1.83 -2.36
C GLY A 38 1.17 2.16 -3.39
N LEU A 39 1.53 1.17 -4.21
CA LEU A 39 2.31 1.32 -5.42
C LEU A 39 1.46 0.91 -6.62
N ASP A 40 1.49 1.72 -7.66
CA ASP A 40 0.84 1.45 -8.93
C ASP A 40 1.79 1.78 -10.10
N TYR A 41 1.41 1.37 -11.30
CA TYR A 41 2.28 1.46 -12.47
C TYR A 41 1.52 1.63 -13.78
N GLU A 42 2.24 2.19 -14.75
CA GLU A 42 1.73 2.42 -16.09
C GLU A 42 1.48 1.09 -16.80
N GLY A 43 0.26 0.88 -17.29
CA GLY A 43 -0.13 -0.36 -17.95
C GLY A 43 -0.59 -1.46 -16.99
N ASN A 44 -0.85 -1.14 -15.72
CA ASN A 44 -1.44 -2.05 -14.76
C ASN A 44 -2.69 -2.76 -15.31
N SER A 45 -2.64 -4.10 -15.33
CA SER A 45 -3.68 -4.99 -15.85
C SER A 45 -4.55 -5.65 -14.78
N PHE A 46 -4.32 -5.40 -13.49
CA PHE A 46 -5.08 -6.00 -12.39
C PHE A 46 -6.54 -5.51 -12.30
N GLY A 47 -6.94 -4.50 -13.08
CA GLY A 47 -8.29 -3.94 -13.09
C GLY A 47 -8.68 -3.19 -11.80
N ARG A 48 -7.72 -3.05 -10.88
CA ARG A 48 -7.79 -2.26 -9.65
C ARG A 48 -6.52 -1.45 -9.53
N ILE A 49 -6.68 -0.18 -9.17
CA ILE A 49 -5.57 0.71 -8.88
C ILE A 49 -4.87 0.28 -7.59
N TYR A 50 -3.59 0.58 -7.52
CA TYR A 50 -2.71 0.25 -6.40
C TYR A 50 -2.76 -1.23 -6.00
N PRO A 51 -2.35 -2.17 -6.86
CA PRO A 51 -2.42 -3.61 -6.56
C PRO A 51 -1.48 -4.03 -5.42
N PHE A 52 -0.43 -3.26 -5.15
CA PHE A 52 0.53 -3.49 -4.07
C PHE A 52 0.31 -2.45 -2.99
N ARG A 53 0.05 -2.88 -1.75
CA ARG A 53 -0.28 -1.98 -0.64
C ARG A 53 0.38 -2.45 0.64
N TRP A 54 0.74 -1.53 1.52
CA TRP A 54 1.30 -1.82 2.83
C TRP A 54 0.60 -1.00 3.91
N GLN A 55 0.55 -1.55 5.12
CA GLN A 55 0.08 -0.79 6.28
C GLN A 55 1.00 0.38 6.63
N LEU A 56 0.48 1.33 7.40
CA LEU A 56 1.18 2.53 7.84
C LEU A 56 2.10 2.24 9.03
N GLY A 57 3.24 1.57 8.79
CA GLY A 57 4.25 1.28 9.82
C GLY A 57 4.28 -0.20 10.22
N THR A 58 5.30 -0.62 10.96
CA THR A 58 5.39 -2.01 11.46
C THR A 58 4.48 -2.22 12.66
N ASP A 59 4.10 -3.46 12.96
CA ASP A 59 3.30 -3.85 14.12
C ASP A 59 3.95 -3.42 15.45
N LYS A 60 5.27 -3.24 15.46
CA LYS A 60 6.01 -2.69 16.61
C LYS A 60 5.83 -1.19 16.81
N GLU A 61 5.57 -0.46 15.72
CA GLU A 61 5.33 0.97 15.74
C GLU A 61 3.85 1.27 16.00
N LEU A 62 2.96 0.37 15.58
CA LEU A 62 1.52 0.59 15.62
C LEU A 62 0.89 0.17 16.93
N THR A 63 -0.24 0.79 17.25
CA THR A 63 -1.02 0.48 18.46
C THR A 63 -2.20 -0.42 18.08
N GLN A 64 -2.28 -1.60 18.67
CA GLN A 64 -3.47 -2.43 18.61
C GLN A 64 -4.49 -1.96 19.65
N ILE A 65 -5.74 -1.82 19.22
CA ILE A 65 -6.87 -1.43 20.05
C ILE A 65 -7.96 -2.49 19.86
N GLU A 66 -8.42 -3.07 20.97
CA GLU A 66 -9.59 -3.96 20.95
C GLU A 66 -10.86 -3.16 20.66
N THR A 67 -11.64 -3.61 19.69
CA THR A 67 -12.91 -3.03 19.28
C THR A 67 -14.01 -4.10 19.27
N ASP A 68 -15.27 -3.69 19.04
CA ASP A 68 -16.40 -4.63 18.96
C ASP A 68 -16.28 -5.64 17.80
N ILE A 69 -15.42 -5.36 16.82
CA ILE A 69 -15.20 -6.22 15.64
C ILE A 69 -13.85 -6.97 15.70
N GLY A 70 -13.09 -6.82 16.78
CA GLY A 70 -11.80 -7.46 16.99
C GLY A 70 -10.66 -6.47 17.25
N SER A 71 -9.45 -7.02 17.29
CA SER A 71 -8.22 -6.24 17.46
C SER A 71 -7.89 -5.50 16.17
N GLU A 72 -7.78 -4.18 16.26
CA GLU A 72 -7.57 -3.30 15.12
C GLU A 72 -6.28 -2.50 15.29
N THR A 73 -5.56 -2.27 14.19
CA THR A 73 -4.23 -1.64 14.21
C THR A 73 -4.32 -0.16 13.82
N TYR A 74 -3.71 0.71 14.62
CA TYR A 74 -3.76 2.16 14.45
C TYR A 74 -2.39 2.84 14.47
N LEU A 75 -2.22 3.80 13.57
CA LEU A 75 -1.22 4.85 13.66
C LEU A 75 -1.78 5.99 14.52
N MET A 76 -1.12 6.28 15.65
CA MET A 76 -1.66 7.20 16.64
C MET A 76 -1.46 8.68 16.26
N PRO A 77 -2.30 9.61 16.77
CA PRO A 77 -2.14 11.05 16.53
C PRO A 77 -0.73 11.55 16.88
N GLY A 78 -0.13 12.33 15.97
CA GLY A 78 1.23 12.86 16.14
C GLY A 78 2.36 11.88 15.81
N GLN A 79 2.05 10.61 15.56
CA GLN A 79 3.03 9.63 15.13
C GLN A 79 3.41 9.84 13.65
N THR A 80 4.67 9.58 13.33
CA THR A 80 5.19 9.54 11.96
C THR A 80 5.93 8.22 11.78
N VAL A 81 5.73 7.59 10.63
CA VAL A 81 6.34 6.31 10.26
C VAL A 81 6.93 6.41 8.87
N SER A 82 7.92 5.56 8.59
CA SER A 82 8.46 5.38 7.23
C SER A 82 8.03 4.02 6.70
N VAL A 83 7.27 4.03 5.60
CA VAL A 83 6.84 2.80 4.91
C VAL A 83 7.81 2.54 3.77
N VAL A 84 8.45 1.37 3.80
CA VAL A 84 9.29 0.87 2.71
C VAL A 84 8.60 -0.33 2.10
N GLY A 85 8.24 -0.27 0.83
CA GLY A 85 7.68 -1.40 0.09
C GLY A 85 8.70 -1.98 -0.89
N HIS A 86 8.57 -3.26 -1.23
CA HIS A 86 9.37 -3.89 -2.29
C HIS A 86 8.46 -4.49 -3.35
N LEU A 87 8.79 -4.23 -4.62
CA LEU A 87 8.19 -4.90 -5.76
C LEU A 87 9.30 -5.60 -6.55
N ARG A 88 9.14 -6.90 -6.77
CA ARG A 88 9.91 -7.65 -7.74
C ARG A 88 9.12 -7.72 -9.05
N ILE A 89 9.79 -7.39 -10.14
CA ILE A 89 9.21 -7.43 -11.48
C ILE A 89 9.65 -8.74 -12.13
N ASP A 90 8.71 -9.68 -12.23
CA ASP A 90 8.97 -11.04 -12.70
C ASP A 90 8.44 -11.28 -14.13
N ASP A 91 7.62 -10.37 -14.68
CA ASP A 91 7.07 -10.46 -16.03
C ASP A 91 7.41 -9.24 -16.91
N PRO A 92 7.49 -9.43 -18.25
CA PRO A 92 7.77 -8.34 -19.17
C PRO A 92 6.69 -7.25 -19.10
N PRO A 93 7.05 -5.98 -18.86
CA PRO A 93 6.10 -4.89 -18.84
C PRO A 93 5.51 -4.67 -20.23
N VAL A 94 4.30 -4.13 -20.29
CA VAL A 94 3.62 -3.76 -21.55
C VAL A 94 4.28 -2.56 -22.27
N LYS A 95 5.31 -1.95 -21.66
CA LYS A 95 6.06 -0.79 -22.17
C LYS A 95 7.53 -0.93 -21.77
N THR A 96 8.45 -0.43 -22.59
CA THR A 96 9.92 -0.56 -22.37
C THR A 96 10.43 0.11 -21.09
N ALA A 97 9.77 1.17 -20.63
CA ALA A 97 10.14 1.89 -19.41
C ALA A 97 8.88 2.49 -18.75
N PRO A 98 8.02 1.67 -18.12
CA PRO A 98 6.79 2.16 -17.52
C PRO A 98 7.10 3.04 -16.31
N TYR A 99 6.20 3.97 -16.03
CA TYR A 99 6.25 4.74 -14.79
C TYR A 99 5.66 3.92 -13.64
N TYR A 100 6.30 4.01 -12.48
CA TYR A 100 5.79 3.52 -11.20
C TYR A 100 5.60 4.70 -10.26
N TRP A 101 4.56 4.68 -9.43
CA TRP A 101 4.28 5.77 -8.50
C TRP A 101 3.66 5.25 -7.20
N ILE A 102 3.73 6.10 -6.18
CA ILE A 102 3.15 5.84 -4.87
C ILE A 102 1.82 6.59 -4.74
N GLY A 103 0.93 6.06 -3.90
CA GLY A 103 -0.29 6.73 -3.48
C GLY A 103 -0.58 6.51 -2.00
N LEU A 104 -1.32 7.44 -1.41
CA LEU A 104 -1.94 7.26 -0.11
C LEU A 104 -3.42 6.96 -0.31
N ILE A 105 -3.86 5.81 0.16
CA ILE A 105 -5.18 5.26 -0.08
C ILE A 105 -5.98 5.35 1.21
N HIS A 106 -7.22 5.83 1.12
CA HIS A 106 -8.23 5.66 2.17
C HIS A 106 -9.33 4.77 1.58
N GLU A 107 -9.29 3.50 1.95
CA GLU A 107 -9.94 2.43 1.19
C GLU A 107 -11.45 2.55 1.11
N GLN A 108 -11.97 2.31 -0.09
CA GLN A 108 -13.39 2.47 -0.45
C GLN A 108 -13.96 3.88 -0.21
N VAL A 109 -13.12 4.87 0.10
CA VAL A 109 -13.51 6.27 0.27
C VAL A 109 -12.93 7.11 -0.87
N TRP A 110 -11.59 7.17 -0.98
CA TRP A 110 -10.88 7.96 -2.01
C TRP A 110 -9.37 7.70 -2.00
N ILE A 111 -8.69 8.09 -3.07
CA ILE A 111 -7.22 8.19 -3.11
C ILE A 111 -6.83 9.57 -2.59
N VAL A 112 -6.22 9.60 -1.40
CA VAL A 112 -5.88 10.84 -0.67
C VAL A 112 -4.78 11.60 -1.39
N GLN A 113 -3.76 10.87 -1.86
CA GLN A 113 -2.68 11.37 -2.68
C GLN A 113 -2.47 10.36 -3.81
N ASP A 114 -2.54 10.83 -5.04
CA ASP A 114 -2.47 10.00 -6.23
C ASP A 114 -1.20 10.33 -7.02
N ARG A 115 -0.60 9.31 -7.64
CA ARG A 115 0.53 9.47 -8.56
C ARG A 115 1.68 10.31 -8.01
N VAL A 116 2.06 10.04 -6.76
CA VAL A 116 3.20 10.69 -6.09
C VAL A 116 4.50 10.14 -6.67
N GLU A 117 5.39 11.06 -7.06
CA GLU A 117 6.75 10.76 -7.56
C GLU A 117 6.81 9.68 -8.67
N PRO A 118 6.12 9.89 -9.81
CA PRO A 118 6.17 8.93 -10.91
C PRO A 118 7.60 8.79 -11.44
N THR A 119 8.12 7.57 -11.37
CA THR A 119 9.50 7.24 -11.71
C THR A 119 9.52 6.24 -12.86
N SER A 120 10.23 6.56 -13.93
CA SER A 120 10.43 5.64 -15.05
C SER A 120 11.48 4.59 -14.67
N ILE A 121 11.14 3.31 -14.81
CA ILE A 121 12.04 2.20 -14.52
C ILE A 121 12.27 1.40 -15.80
N SER A 122 13.52 1.32 -16.24
CA SER A 122 13.91 0.43 -17.35
C SER A 122 14.16 -0.97 -16.81
N ILE A 123 13.45 -1.96 -17.34
CA ILE A 123 13.59 -3.36 -16.94
C ILE A 123 14.23 -4.12 -18.09
N GLY A 124 15.39 -4.73 -17.84
CA GLY A 124 16.09 -5.55 -18.82
C GLY A 124 15.51 -6.97 -18.81
N PHE A 125 14.96 -7.39 -19.94
CA PHE A 125 14.63 -8.79 -20.24
C PHE A 125 15.53 -9.29 -21.37
#